data_AF-A0ABD2I7Q5-F1
#
_entry.id   AF-A0ABD2I7Q5-F1
#
_cell.length_a   1.000
_cell.length_b   1.000
_cell.length_c   1.000
_cell.angle_alpha   90.00
_cell.angle_beta   90.00
_cell.angle_gamma   90.00
#
_symmetry.space_group_name_H-M   'P 1'
#
loop_
_entity.id
_entity.type
_entity.pdbx_description
1 polymer ?
#
loop_
_entity_poly.entity_id
_entity_poly.type
_entity_poly.pdbx_seq_one_letter_code
_entity_poly.pdbx_strand_id
1 'polypeptide(L)'
;MALEFERRRNSGIAETDLDAKIEQQRRAWEAELDAQLKRAAIAHAEHLERVIKTQKQIHDVENEQLVQVVVEGNRERDRRPLPLSGNKFDRQIGMHSSNWRPSKKTLKSRAAKDLENRRAKIYWTICQSLTDALVSGGTAGAQSQKTPYKTTLKEIALLKQLTENDTFAQSVCAHFPSGAIERGVPTEQGLIKRFDRVHKLARCTAQIGDEGGTLLRYVASWLQSLVTFELPAAYSADDRLDLNRYEPYELLARCRHFVQQKDLLNAVRVANLIRGESARIFSDWLNDAKAHLEVRLLVELLFAHAQATGIRTTY
;
A
#
# COMPACT_ATOMS: atom_id res chain seq x y z
N MET A 1 43.55 23.28 42.88
CA MET A 1 43.26 23.71 41.50
C MET A 1 44.09 23.00 40.44
N ALA A 2 45.43 22.95 40.50
CA ALA A 2 46.24 22.26 39.47
C ALA A 2 45.97 20.74 39.36
N LEU A 3 45.88 20.03 40.49
CA LEU A 3 45.62 18.58 40.51
C LEU A 3 44.23 18.17 39.98
N GLU A 4 43.23 19.03 40.14
CA GLU A 4 41.87 18.78 39.63
C GLU A 4 41.78 18.97 38.12
N PHE A 5 42.56 19.92 37.59
CA PHE A 5 42.69 20.14 36.16
C PHE A 5 43.38 18.95 35.46
N GLU A 6 44.45 18.43 36.06
CA GLU A 6 45.13 17.23 35.56
C GLU A 6 44.24 15.98 35.61
N ARG A 7 43.45 15.81 36.68
CA ARG A 7 42.47 14.72 36.76
C ARG A 7 41.40 14.80 35.69
N ARG A 8 40.84 15.99 35.43
CA ARG A 8 39.86 16.21 34.34
C ARG A 8 40.46 15.99 32.96
N ARG A 9 41.71 16.38 32.76
CA ARG A 9 42.42 16.13 31.49
C ARG A 9 42.64 14.64 31.29
N ASN A 10 43.07 13.92 32.32
CA ASN A 10 43.29 12.48 32.24
C ASN A 10 41.97 11.69 32.08
N SER A 11 40.88 12.12 32.71
CA SER A 11 39.57 11.50 32.50
C SER A 11 39.03 11.75 31.08
N GLY A 12 39.19 12.97 30.55
CA GLY A 12 38.79 13.28 29.17
C GLY A 12 39.58 12.50 28.13
N ILE A 13 40.90 12.33 28.33
CA ILE A 13 41.73 11.49 27.46
C ILE A 13 41.28 10.02 27.52
N ALA A 14 40.97 9.51 28.72
CA ALA A 14 40.48 8.14 28.89
C ALA A 14 39.10 7.93 28.22
N GLU A 15 38.19 8.91 28.30
CA GLU A 15 36.90 8.87 27.61
C GLU A 15 37.07 8.86 26.09
N THR A 16 37.93 9.73 25.54
CA THR A 16 38.20 9.74 24.09
C THR A 16 38.84 8.44 23.59
N ASP A 17 39.70 7.81 24.39
CA ASP A 17 40.31 6.53 24.06
C ASP A 17 39.31 5.36 24.11
N LEU A 18 38.32 5.43 25.01
CA LEU A 18 37.22 4.47 25.07
C LEU A 18 36.29 4.61 23.87
N ASP A 19 35.90 5.83 23.53
CA ASP A 19 35.06 6.12 22.35
C ASP A 19 35.76 5.69 21.07
N ALA A 20 37.06 5.95 20.93
CA ALA A 20 37.84 5.50 19.78
C ALA A 20 37.87 3.96 19.67
N LYS A 21 37.95 3.24 20.79
CA LYS A 21 37.90 1.76 20.81
C LYS A 21 36.51 1.23 20.44
N ILE A 22 35.45 1.86 20.93
CA ILE A 22 34.07 1.49 20.59
C ILE A 22 33.83 1.69 19.10
N GLU A 23 34.28 2.81 18.53
CA GLU A 23 34.14 3.13 17.11
C GLU A 23 34.94 2.14 16.24
N GLN A 24 36.15 1.77 16.65
CA GLN A 24 36.94 0.73 15.97
C GLN A 24 36.26 -0.63 16.00
N GLN A 25 35.70 -1.04 17.16
CA GLN A 25 34.94 -2.28 17.27
C GLN A 25 33.70 -2.23 16.38
N ARG A 26 32.94 -1.13 16.40
CA ARG A 26 31.75 -0.96 15.55
C ARG A 26 32.08 -1.11 14.07
N ARG A 27 33.17 -0.48 13.60
CA ARG A 27 33.62 -0.62 12.21
C ARG A 27 34.07 -2.04 11.86
N ALA A 28 34.74 -2.73 12.79
CA ALA A 28 35.13 -4.13 12.59
C ALA A 28 33.90 -5.05 12.51
N TRP A 29 32.91 -4.83 13.37
CA TRP A 29 31.63 -5.54 13.35
C TRP A 29 30.83 -5.27 12.07
N GLU A 30 30.73 -4.01 11.63
CA GLU A 30 30.07 -3.64 10.38
C GLU A 30 30.76 -4.29 9.17
N ALA A 31 32.09 -4.29 9.12
CA ALA A 31 32.84 -4.93 8.04
C ALA A 31 32.66 -6.45 8.02
N GLU A 32 32.63 -7.11 9.18
CA GLU A 32 32.38 -8.55 9.27
C GLU A 32 30.94 -8.90 8.89
N LEU A 33 29.95 -8.12 9.32
CA LEU A 33 28.55 -8.26 8.92
C LEU A 33 28.39 -8.14 7.40
N ASP A 34 28.99 -7.12 6.79
CA ASP A 34 28.97 -6.94 5.34
C ASP A 34 29.61 -8.11 4.61
N ALA A 35 30.72 -8.65 5.14
CA ALA A 35 31.37 -9.83 4.57
C ALA A 35 30.47 -11.07 4.66
N GLN A 36 29.78 -11.28 5.77
CA GLN A 36 28.85 -12.39 5.96
C GLN A 36 27.62 -12.27 5.05
N LEU A 37 27.04 -11.07 4.94
CA LEU A 37 25.90 -10.83 4.05
C LEU A 37 26.27 -11.06 2.59
N LYS A 38 27.47 -10.63 2.16
CA LYS A 38 27.97 -10.90 0.80
C LYS A 38 28.16 -12.39 0.55
N ARG A 39 28.79 -13.12 1.48
CA ARG A 39 28.97 -14.58 1.36
C ARG A 39 27.61 -15.30 1.31
N ALA A 40 26.67 -14.91 2.16
CA ALA A 40 25.31 -15.46 2.15
C ALA A 40 24.61 -15.17 0.83
N ALA A 41 24.68 -13.93 0.32
CA ALA A 41 24.07 -13.56 -0.95
C ALA A 41 24.67 -14.35 -2.14
N ILE A 42 25.99 -14.53 -2.17
CA ILE A 42 26.66 -15.36 -3.20
C ILE A 42 26.22 -16.82 -3.08
N ALA A 43 26.23 -17.40 -1.88
CA ALA A 43 25.80 -18.78 -1.65
C ALA A 43 24.32 -19.01 -2.05
N HIS A 44 23.44 -18.06 -1.74
CA HIS A 44 22.05 -18.10 -2.17
C HIS A 44 21.89 -17.97 -3.69
N ALA A 45 22.64 -17.08 -4.33
CA ALA A 45 22.63 -16.93 -5.79
C ALA A 45 23.10 -18.21 -6.49
N GLU A 46 24.20 -18.81 -6.04
CA GLU A 46 24.72 -20.09 -6.57
C GLU A 46 23.75 -21.26 -6.32
N HIS A 47 23.07 -21.27 -5.18
CA HIS A 47 22.05 -22.27 -4.90
C HIS A 47 20.86 -22.14 -5.85
N LEU A 48 20.35 -20.92 -6.06
CA LEU A 48 19.27 -20.66 -7.01
C LEU A 48 19.66 -21.04 -8.44
N GLU A 49 20.89 -20.72 -8.86
CA GLU A 49 21.38 -21.10 -10.18
C GLU A 49 21.44 -22.63 -10.34
N ARG A 50 21.91 -23.36 -9.31
CA ARG A 50 21.91 -24.82 -9.31
C ARG A 50 20.50 -25.39 -9.42
N VAL A 51 19.56 -24.87 -8.63
CA VAL A 51 18.14 -25.30 -8.67
C VAL A 51 17.53 -25.05 -10.05
N ILE A 52 17.82 -23.90 -10.67
CA ILE A 52 17.34 -23.60 -12.03
C ILE A 52 17.95 -24.56 -13.05
N LYS A 53 19.26 -24.84 -12.97
CA LYS A 53 19.93 -25.78 -13.88
C LYS A 53 19.37 -27.19 -13.74
N THR A 54 19.18 -27.68 -12.52
CA THR A 54 18.59 -29.01 -12.29
C THR A 54 17.16 -29.07 -12.78
N GLN A 55 16.36 -28.02 -12.57
CA GLN A 55 14.98 -27.97 -13.07
C GLN A 55 14.93 -28.00 -14.60
N LYS A 56 15.83 -27.26 -15.28
CA LYS A 56 15.95 -27.30 -16.74
C LYS A 56 16.36 -28.68 -17.23
N GLN A 57 17.37 -29.31 -16.63
CA GLN A 57 17.81 -30.65 -17.01
C GLN A 57 16.69 -31.69 -16.83
N ILE A 58 15.95 -31.65 -15.72
CA ILE A 58 14.80 -32.55 -15.51
C ILE A 58 13.76 -32.33 -16.61
N HIS A 59 13.42 -31.07 -16.90
CA HIS A 59 12.45 -30.75 -17.95
C HIS A 59 12.90 -31.18 -19.34
N ASP A 60 14.18 -31.01 -19.67
CA ASP A 60 14.74 -31.43 -20.96
C ASP A 60 14.72 -32.96 -21.10
N VAL A 61 15.09 -33.70 -20.04
CA VAL A 61 15.01 -35.16 -19.99
C VAL A 61 13.57 -35.65 -20.08
N GLU A 62 12.63 -35.05 -19.36
CA GLU A 62 11.20 -35.37 -19.45
C GLU A 62 10.67 -35.15 -20.87
N ASN A 63 11.06 -34.06 -21.51
CA ASN A 63 10.64 -33.75 -22.88
C ASN A 63 11.26 -34.70 -23.91
N GLU A 64 12.54 -35.05 -23.75
CA GLU A 64 13.21 -36.07 -24.58
C GLU A 64 12.55 -37.45 -24.43
N GLN A 65 12.20 -37.86 -23.20
CA GLN A 65 11.48 -39.10 -22.94
C GLN A 65 10.10 -39.11 -23.62
N LEU A 66 9.35 -38.02 -23.53
CA LEU A 66 8.06 -37.90 -24.21
C LEU A 66 8.23 -37.98 -25.74
N VAL A 67 9.25 -37.34 -26.30
CA VAL A 67 9.56 -37.40 -27.74
C VAL A 67 9.96 -38.82 -28.15
N GLN A 68 10.81 -39.49 -27.37
CA GLN A 68 11.23 -40.88 -27.64
C GLN A 68 10.04 -41.84 -27.61
N VAL A 69 9.18 -41.77 -26.59
CA VAL A 69 7.96 -42.60 -26.51
C VAL A 69 7.04 -42.39 -27.72
N VAL A 70 6.90 -41.13 -28.19
CA VAL A 70 6.10 -40.81 -29.38
C VAL A 70 6.75 -41.36 -30.66
N VAL A 71 8.07 -41.23 -30.81
CA VAL A 71 8.82 -41.68 -31.99
C VAL A 71 8.90 -43.20 -32.06
N GLU A 72 9.15 -43.88 -30.95
CA GLU A 72 9.13 -45.35 -30.85
C GLU A 72 7.74 -45.90 -31.12
N GLY A 73 6.71 -45.28 -30.54
CA GLY A 73 5.32 -45.61 -30.84
C GLY A 73 4.92 -45.38 -32.30
N ASN A 74 5.61 -44.51 -33.04
CA ASN A 74 5.44 -44.33 -34.48
C ASN A 74 6.26 -45.36 -35.30
N ARG A 75 7.50 -45.65 -34.90
CA ARG A 75 8.36 -46.66 -35.56
C ARG A 75 7.80 -48.08 -35.45
N GLU A 76 7.20 -48.44 -34.31
CA GLU A 76 6.52 -49.73 -34.15
C GLU A 76 5.24 -49.85 -34.99
N ARG A 77 4.63 -48.72 -35.35
CA ARG A 77 3.49 -48.67 -36.27
C ARG A 77 3.91 -48.85 -37.73
N ASP A 78 5.03 -48.26 -38.15
CA ASP A 78 5.55 -48.39 -39.52
C ASP A 78 6.11 -49.79 -39.86
N ARG A 79 6.52 -50.58 -38.86
CA ARG A 79 7.03 -51.95 -39.08
C ARG A 79 5.96 -53.04 -39.20
N ARG A 80 4.68 -52.74 -38.97
CA ARG A 80 3.61 -53.73 -39.17
C ARG A 80 3.24 -53.81 -40.66
N PRO A 81 3.27 -55.00 -41.29
CA PRO A 81 2.89 -55.14 -42.69
C PRO A 81 1.43 -54.71 -42.88
N LEU A 82 1.21 -53.79 -43.83
CA LEU A 82 -0.07 -53.15 -44.11
C LEU A 82 -1.03 -54.13 -44.81
N PRO A 83 -2.12 -54.62 -44.19
CA PRO A 83 -3.24 -55.14 -44.97
C PRO A 83 -4.01 -53.93 -45.51
N LEU A 84 -4.48 -53.99 -46.76
CA LEU A 84 -5.39 -52.99 -47.34
C LEU A 84 -6.50 -52.66 -46.34
N SER A 85 -6.42 -51.51 -45.68
CA SER A 85 -7.31 -51.16 -44.58
C SER A 85 -7.38 -49.65 -44.40
N GLY A 86 -7.89 -48.95 -45.43
CA GLY A 86 -8.29 -47.55 -45.29
C GLY A 86 -9.20 -47.34 -44.07
N ASN A 87 -10.04 -48.34 -43.77
CA ASN A 87 -10.98 -48.30 -42.64
C ASN A 87 -10.31 -48.33 -41.26
N LYS A 88 -9.11 -48.89 -41.07
CA LYS A 88 -8.44 -48.92 -39.74
C LYS A 88 -7.66 -47.64 -39.49
N PHE A 89 -7.03 -47.08 -40.52
CA PHE A 89 -6.34 -45.80 -40.42
C PHE A 89 -7.34 -44.66 -40.26
N ASP A 90 -8.44 -44.64 -41.02
CA ASP A 90 -9.53 -43.68 -40.83
C ASP A 90 -10.18 -43.81 -39.44
N ARG A 91 -10.28 -45.02 -38.89
CA ARG A 91 -10.80 -45.23 -37.54
C ARG A 91 -9.83 -44.75 -36.46
N GLN A 92 -8.52 -44.91 -36.65
CA GLN A 92 -7.51 -44.34 -35.76
C GLN A 92 -7.43 -42.82 -35.87
N ILE A 93 -7.42 -42.25 -37.08
CA ILE A 93 -7.50 -40.80 -37.28
C ILE A 93 -8.82 -40.25 -36.71
N GLY A 94 -9.94 -40.97 -36.89
CA GLY A 94 -11.22 -40.67 -36.26
C GLY A 94 -11.14 -40.63 -34.73
N MET A 95 -10.54 -41.64 -34.11
CA MET A 95 -10.40 -41.75 -32.65
C MET A 95 -9.40 -40.73 -32.06
N HIS A 96 -8.32 -40.43 -32.77
CA HIS A 96 -7.39 -39.36 -32.39
C HIS A 96 -8.02 -37.97 -32.61
N SER A 97 -8.83 -37.82 -33.66
CA SER A 97 -9.59 -36.60 -33.93
C SER A 97 -10.68 -36.33 -32.91
N SER A 98 -11.32 -37.40 -32.42
CA SER A 98 -12.34 -37.32 -31.38
C SER A 98 -11.73 -37.03 -30.02
N ASN A 99 -10.52 -37.51 -29.73
CA ASN A 99 -9.83 -37.25 -28.46
C ASN A 99 -9.17 -35.86 -28.40
N TRP A 100 -8.64 -35.33 -29.51
CA TRP A 100 -8.04 -33.99 -29.46
C TRP A 100 -9.08 -32.88 -29.33
N ARG A 101 -10.28 -33.04 -29.92
CA ARG A 101 -11.33 -32.00 -29.94
C ARG A 101 -11.75 -31.56 -28.52
N PRO A 102 -12.05 -32.47 -27.57
CA PRO A 102 -12.25 -32.15 -26.16
C PRO A 102 -11.04 -31.45 -25.56
N SER A 103 -9.82 -31.96 -25.77
CA SER A 103 -8.60 -31.35 -25.23
C SER A 103 -8.35 -29.94 -25.77
N LYS A 104 -8.64 -29.66 -27.04
CA LYS A 104 -8.54 -28.28 -27.57
C LYS A 104 -9.66 -27.38 -27.04
N LYS A 105 -10.85 -27.91 -26.77
CA LYS A 105 -11.92 -27.14 -26.10
C LYS A 105 -11.53 -26.80 -24.66
N THR A 106 -10.99 -27.76 -23.90
CA THR A 106 -10.52 -27.51 -22.52
C THR A 106 -9.31 -26.59 -22.50
N LEU A 107 -8.36 -26.72 -23.43
CA LEU A 107 -7.24 -25.79 -23.58
C LEU A 107 -7.68 -24.38 -23.92
N LYS A 108 -8.61 -24.19 -24.86
CA LYS A 108 -9.16 -22.87 -25.19
C LYS A 108 -9.91 -22.25 -24.00
N SER A 109 -10.68 -23.05 -23.28
CA SER A 109 -11.37 -22.62 -22.06
C SER A 109 -10.37 -22.22 -20.97
N ARG A 110 -9.30 -22.99 -20.77
CA ARG A 110 -8.24 -22.66 -19.82
C ARG A 110 -7.47 -21.40 -20.22
N ALA A 111 -7.13 -21.24 -21.50
CA ALA A 111 -6.45 -20.04 -22.01
C ALA A 111 -7.31 -18.78 -21.83
N ALA A 112 -8.63 -18.88 -22.01
CA ALA A 112 -9.56 -17.79 -21.73
C ALA A 112 -9.59 -17.43 -20.23
N LYS A 113 -9.70 -18.44 -19.34
CA LYS A 113 -9.62 -18.23 -17.89
C LYS A 113 -8.28 -17.63 -17.45
N ASP A 114 -7.16 -18.06 -18.05
CA ASP A 114 -5.82 -17.54 -17.75
C ASP A 114 -5.67 -16.07 -18.16
N LEU A 115 -6.28 -15.65 -19.27
CA LEU A 115 -6.30 -14.25 -19.68
C LEU A 115 -7.10 -13.37 -18.71
N GLU A 116 -8.26 -13.83 -18.27
CA GLU A 116 -9.09 -13.13 -17.28
C GLU A 116 -8.37 -13.04 -15.93
N ASN A 117 -7.73 -14.13 -15.49
CA ASN A 117 -6.91 -14.15 -14.28
C ASN A 117 -5.75 -13.14 -14.35
N ARG A 118 -5.07 -13.00 -15.49
CA ARG A 118 -4.02 -11.99 -15.67
C ARG A 118 -4.57 -10.57 -15.55
N ARG A 119 -5.73 -10.30 -16.15
CA ARG A 119 -6.40 -8.99 -16.05
C ARG A 119 -6.78 -8.65 -14.62
N ALA A 120 -7.38 -9.60 -13.90
CA ALA A 120 -7.74 -9.44 -12.48
C ALA A 120 -6.50 -9.13 -11.63
N LYS A 121 -5.37 -9.81 -11.87
CA LYS A 121 -4.11 -9.54 -11.18
C LYS A 121 -3.57 -8.14 -11.44
N ILE A 122 -3.54 -7.71 -12.71
CA ILE A 122 -3.09 -6.34 -13.06
C ILE A 122 -3.98 -5.30 -12.39
N TYR A 123 -5.29 -5.49 -12.46
CA TYR A 123 -6.27 -4.61 -11.84
C TYR A 123 -6.09 -4.54 -10.31
N TRP A 124 -5.84 -5.67 -9.65
CA TRP A 124 -5.52 -5.74 -8.23
C TRP A 124 -4.22 -4.99 -7.88
N THR A 125 -3.14 -5.19 -8.65
CA THR A 125 -1.86 -4.49 -8.44
C THR A 125 -2.02 -2.98 -8.56
N ILE A 126 -2.82 -2.50 -9.52
CA ILE A 126 -3.09 -1.06 -9.67
C ILE A 126 -3.91 -0.52 -8.48
N CYS A 127 -4.92 -1.27 -8.01
CA CYS A 127 -5.68 -0.85 -6.83
C CYS A 127 -4.80 -0.80 -5.57
N GLN A 128 -3.84 -1.74 -5.45
CA GLN A 128 -2.88 -1.74 -4.36
C GLN A 128 -1.92 -0.55 -4.45
N SER A 129 -1.35 -0.26 -5.62
CA SER A 129 -0.49 0.91 -5.80
C SER A 129 -1.24 2.21 -5.51
N LEU A 130 -2.52 2.30 -5.88
CA LEU A 130 -3.38 3.44 -5.55
C LEU A 130 -3.56 3.59 -4.04
N THR A 131 -3.83 2.50 -3.35
CA THR A 131 -4.00 2.49 -1.89
C THR A 131 -2.71 2.93 -1.20
N ASP A 132 -1.57 2.38 -1.63
CA ASP A 132 -0.25 2.75 -1.10
C ASP A 132 0.06 4.22 -1.39
N ALA A 133 -0.28 4.73 -2.57
CA ALA A 133 -0.12 6.13 -2.94
C ALA A 133 -0.99 7.08 -2.09
N LEU A 134 -2.20 6.66 -1.69
CA LEU A 134 -3.06 7.44 -0.78
C LEU A 134 -2.51 7.50 0.64
N VAL A 135 -1.95 6.39 1.14
CA VAL A 135 -1.40 6.31 2.49
C VAL A 135 -0.07 7.04 2.61
N SER A 136 0.87 6.76 1.71
CA SER A 136 2.28 7.18 1.83
C SER A 136 2.66 8.36 0.93
N GLY A 137 1.81 8.74 -0.02
CA GLY A 137 2.06 9.86 -0.93
C GLY A 137 3.08 9.59 -2.03
N GLY A 138 3.62 8.38 -2.15
CA GLY A 138 4.50 8.04 -3.25
C GLY A 138 4.80 6.56 -3.28
N THR A 139 4.79 5.99 -4.49
CA THR A 139 5.21 4.61 -4.76
C THR A 139 6.54 4.31 -4.08
N ALA A 140 6.63 3.15 -3.43
CA ALA A 140 7.70 2.65 -2.57
C ALA A 140 9.16 2.72 -3.08
N GLY A 141 9.41 3.25 -4.29
CA GLY A 141 10.74 3.45 -4.88
C GLY A 141 11.27 4.88 -4.89
N ALA A 142 10.45 5.91 -4.62
CA ALA A 142 10.91 7.30 -4.64
C ALA A 142 11.37 7.73 -3.23
N GLN A 143 12.65 7.50 -2.91
CA GLN A 143 13.33 8.09 -1.75
C GLN A 143 13.50 9.62 -1.89
N SER A 144 12.43 10.35 -2.20
CA SER A 144 12.46 11.81 -2.10
C SER A 144 12.00 12.21 -0.71
N GLN A 145 12.89 12.90 -0.01
CA GLN A 145 12.94 13.23 1.42
C GLN A 145 11.74 14.03 1.97
N LYS A 146 10.66 14.22 1.20
CA LYS A 146 9.42 14.88 1.61
C LYS A 146 8.23 14.13 1.00
N THR A 147 7.48 13.40 1.82
CA THR A 147 6.17 12.82 1.47
C THR A 147 5.30 13.94 0.89
N PRO A 148 4.91 13.91 -0.40
CA PRO A 148 4.16 14.99 -0.98
C PRO A 148 2.77 15.04 -0.34
N TYR A 149 2.28 16.26 -0.09
CA TYR A 149 0.97 16.46 0.50
C TYR A 149 -0.14 15.93 -0.41
N LYS A 150 0.07 15.94 -1.73
CA LYS A 150 -0.90 15.49 -2.73
C LYS A 150 -0.31 14.45 -3.66
N THR A 151 -1.07 13.38 -3.92
CA THR A 151 -0.74 12.36 -4.92
C THR A 151 -1.56 12.55 -6.20
N THR A 152 -0.96 12.25 -7.35
CA THR A 152 -1.64 12.32 -8.66
C THR A 152 -2.22 10.96 -9.01
N LEU A 153 -3.50 10.91 -9.37
CA LEU A 153 -4.23 9.69 -9.70
C LEU A 153 -3.99 9.22 -11.15
N LYS A 154 -2.72 9.13 -11.58
CA LYS A 154 -2.37 8.67 -12.95
C LYS A 154 -2.85 7.24 -13.22
N GLU A 155 -2.91 6.44 -12.17
CA GLU A 155 -3.33 5.04 -12.19
C GLU A 155 -4.83 4.86 -12.54
N ILE A 156 -5.68 5.87 -12.27
CA ILE A 156 -7.11 5.80 -12.64
C ILE A 156 -7.29 5.80 -14.16
N ALA A 157 -6.42 6.47 -14.91
CA ALA A 157 -6.46 6.44 -16.37
C ALA A 157 -6.18 5.02 -16.91
N LEU A 158 -5.25 4.30 -16.27
CA LEU A 158 -4.95 2.90 -16.61
C LEU A 158 -6.12 1.98 -16.23
N LEU A 159 -6.76 2.22 -15.08
CA LEU A 159 -7.95 1.48 -14.68
C LEU A 159 -9.09 1.66 -15.68
N LYS A 160 -9.35 2.89 -16.14
CA LYS A 160 -10.40 3.15 -17.15
C LYS A 160 -10.19 2.37 -18.44
N GLN A 161 -8.95 2.22 -18.91
CA GLN A 161 -8.63 1.43 -20.11
C GLN A 161 -8.82 -0.08 -19.89
N LEU A 162 -8.50 -0.57 -18.69
CA LEU A 162 -8.64 -1.99 -18.35
C LEU A 162 -10.10 -2.40 -18.13
N THR A 163 -10.96 -1.47 -17.73
CA THR A 163 -12.35 -1.73 -17.32
C THR A 163 -13.40 -1.34 -18.36
N GLU A 164 -13.03 -1.18 -19.64
CA GLU A 164 -13.97 -0.86 -20.73
C GLU A 164 -15.14 -1.86 -20.87
N ASN A 165 -15.00 -3.07 -20.36
CA ASN A 165 -16.04 -4.10 -20.41
C ASN A 165 -16.90 -4.20 -19.14
N ASP A 166 -16.58 -3.44 -18.09
CA ASP A 166 -17.21 -3.58 -16.77
C ASP A 166 -18.00 -2.33 -16.38
N THR A 167 -19.33 -2.45 -16.44
CA THR A 167 -20.26 -1.36 -16.11
C THR A 167 -20.10 -0.84 -14.68
N PHE A 168 -19.73 -1.69 -13.72
CA PHE A 168 -19.55 -1.30 -12.34
C PHE A 168 -18.28 -0.47 -12.16
N ALA A 169 -17.15 -0.96 -12.67
CA ALA A 169 -15.90 -0.22 -12.54
C ALA A 169 -15.96 1.13 -13.27
N GLN A 170 -16.70 1.22 -14.39
CA GLN A 170 -16.95 2.50 -15.08
C GLN A 170 -17.76 3.49 -14.25
N SER A 171 -18.84 3.06 -13.61
CA SER A 171 -19.65 3.95 -12.78
C SER A 171 -18.84 4.49 -11.61
N VAL A 172 -18.05 3.63 -10.96
CA VAL A 172 -17.17 4.02 -9.86
C VAL A 172 -16.08 4.99 -10.34
N CYS A 173 -15.48 4.74 -11.49
CA CYS A 173 -14.53 5.66 -12.12
C CYS A 173 -15.14 7.02 -12.52
N ALA A 174 -16.45 7.10 -12.74
CA ALA A 174 -17.17 8.34 -13.03
C ALA A 174 -17.48 9.16 -11.76
N HIS A 175 -17.64 8.50 -10.62
CA HIS A 175 -17.91 9.14 -9.33
C HIS A 175 -16.67 9.75 -8.65
N PHE A 176 -15.47 9.62 -9.22
CA PHE A 176 -14.30 10.29 -8.68
C PHE A 176 -14.44 11.81 -8.77
N PRO A 177 -14.18 12.55 -7.68
CA PRO A 177 -14.30 14.01 -7.70
C PRO A 177 -13.29 14.63 -8.67
N SER A 178 -13.76 15.47 -9.59
CA SER A 178 -12.90 16.17 -10.58
C SER A 178 -11.80 17.00 -9.91
N GLY A 179 -12.14 17.63 -8.79
CA GLY A 179 -11.19 18.39 -7.97
C GLY A 179 -10.04 17.57 -7.41
N ALA A 180 -10.19 16.25 -7.24
CA ALA A 180 -9.13 15.34 -6.82
C ALA A 180 -8.19 14.98 -7.98
N ILE A 181 -8.73 14.90 -9.20
CA ILE A 181 -7.95 14.61 -10.41
C ILE A 181 -7.06 15.80 -10.77
N GLU A 182 -7.61 17.02 -10.73
CA GLU A 182 -6.90 18.24 -11.11
C GLU A 182 -5.92 18.74 -10.04
N ARG A 183 -6.36 18.76 -8.77
CA ARG A 183 -5.56 19.34 -7.68
C ARG A 183 -4.69 18.31 -6.96
N GLY A 184 -4.88 17.03 -7.22
CA GLY A 184 -4.28 15.91 -6.49
C GLY A 184 -4.98 15.62 -5.17
N VAL A 185 -4.90 14.36 -4.73
CA VAL A 185 -5.57 13.88 -3.51
C VAL A 185 -4.65 14.08 -2.32
N PRO A 186 -5.12 14.70 -1.22
CA PRO A 186 -4.31 14.83 -0.04
C PRO A 186 -3.99 13.45 0.57
N THR A 187 -2.76 13.23 0.98
CA THR A 187 -2.26 11.94 1.49
C THR A 187 -2.56 11.80 2.98
N GLU A 188 -2.74 10.58 3.48
CA GLU A 188 -3.06 10.36 4.90
C GLU A 188 -1.99 10.97 5.82
N GLN A 189 -0.71 10.69 5.53
CA GLN A 189 0.42 11.28 6.25
C GLN A 189 0.51 12.79 6.09
N GLY A 190 0.19 13.32 4.91
CA GLY A 190 0.14 14.76 4.67
C GLY A 190 -0.93 15.45 5.50
N LEU A 191 -2.09 14.81 5.64
CA LEU A 191 -3.21 15.27 6.43
C LEU A 191 -2.88 15.32 7.92
N ILE A 192 -2.22 14.28 8.44
CA ILE A 192 -1.75 14.21 9.84
C ILE A 192 -0.73 15.33 10.12
N LYS A 193 0.27 15.51 9.25
CA LYS A 193 1.27 16.58 9.41
C LYS A 193 0.66 17.99 9.36
N ARG A 194 -0.36 18.20 8.52
CA ARG A 194 -1.09 19.48 8.46
C ARG A 194 -1.97 19.67 9.69
N PHE A 195 -2.59 18.60 10.19
CA PHE A 195 -3.46 18.64 11.36
C PHE A 195 -2.75 19.24 12.57
N ASP A 196 -1.48 18.89 12.85
CA ASP A 196 -0.74 19.46 13.99
C ASP A 196 -0.65 20.99 13.97
N ARG A 197 -0.58 21.60 12.77
CA ARG A 197 -0.57 23.07 12.61
C ARG A 197 -1.97 23.65 12.80
N VAL A 198 -2.97 23.02 12.19
CA VAL A 198 -4.39 23.43 12.28
C VAL A 198 -4.88 23.33 13.72
N HIS A 199 -4.55 22.24 14.41
CA HIS A 199 -4.89 22.00 15.81
C HIS A 199 -4.31 23.08 16.73
N LYS A 200 -3.03 23.44 16.57
CA LYS A 200 -2.41 24.55 17.34
C LYS A 200 -3.15 25.87 17.15
N LEU A 201 -3.49 26.22 15.91
CA LEU A 201 -4.21 27.46 15.60
C LEU A 201 -5.65 27.46 16.12
N ALA A 202 -6.35 26.34 15.97
CA ALA A 202 -7.70 26.16 16.46
C ALA A 202 -7.76 26.18 17.99
N ARG A 203 -6.75 25.64 18.67
CA ARG A 203 -6.61 25.69 20.13
C ARG A 203 -6.45 27.12 20.64
N CYS A 204 -5.69 27.96 19.94
CA CYS A 204 -5.55 29.38 20.28
C CYS A 204 -6.87 30.15 20.13
N THR A 205 -7.81 29.66 19.33
CA THR A 205 -9.07 30.33 18.98
C THR A 205 -10.32 29.60 19.49
N ALA A 206 -10.14 28.54 20.30
CA ALA A 206 -11.20 27.62 20.68
C ALA A 206 -12.36 28.25 21.47
N GLN A 207 -12.09 29.35 22.19
CA GLN A 207 -13.06 30.03 23.06
C GLN A 207 -13.77 31.22 22.39
N ILE A 208 -13.47 31.42 21.11
CA ILE A 208 -14.06 32.47 20.27
C ILE A 208 -15.28 31.86 19.59
N GLY A 209 -16.46 32.33 19.98
CA GLY A 209 -17.73 31.91 19.39
C GLY A 209 -17.95 32.49 17.99
N ASP A 210 -19.10 32.15 17.39
CA ASP A 210 -19.43 32.48 16.00
C ASP A 210 -19.56 34.00 15.74
N GLU A 211 -19.86 34.79 16.77
CA GLU A 211 -19.99 36.26 16.69
C GLU A 211 -18.64 37.00 16.58
N GLY A 212 -17.53 36.27 16.59
CA GLY A 212 -16.19 36.87 16.67
C GLY A 212 -15.97 37.56 18.02
N GLY A 213 -14.85 38.27 18.16
CA GLY A 213 -14.53 38.95 19.41
C GLY A 213 -13.58 40.13 19.23
N THR A 214 -13.50 40.98 20.25
CA THR A 214 -12.49 42.05 20.31
C THR A 214 -11.09 41.47 20.29
N LEU A 215 -10.08 42.20 19.79
CA LEU A 215 -8.68 41.76 19.79
C LEU A 215 -8.18 41.24 21.15
N LEU A 216 -8.64 41.85 22.25
CA LEU A 216 -8.33 41.40 23.61
C LEU A 216 -8.86 40.00 23.92
N ARG A 217 -9.98 39.59 23.32
CA ARG A 217 -10.55 38.25 23.46
C ARG A 217 -9.73 37.20 22.71
N TYR A 218 -9.13 37.56 21.57
CA TYR A 218 -8.16 36.69 20.89
C TYR A 218 -6.90 36.49 21.75
N VAL A 219 -6.38 37.55 22.36
CA VAL A 219 -5.21 37.47 23.26
C VAL A 219 -5.54 36.64 24.51
N ALA A 220 -6.72 36.83 25.11
CA ALA A 220 -7.17 36.05 26.26
C ALA A 220 -7.33 34.56 25.92
N SER A 221 -7.93 34.24 24.76
CA SER A 221 -8.05 32.87 24.26
C SER A 221 -6.69 32.23 24.01
N TRP A 222 -5.72 32.98 23.47
CA TRP A 222 -4.35 32.53 23.31
C TRP A 222 -3.66 32.25 24.65
N LEU A 223 -3.77 33.14 25.63
CA LEU A 223 -3.22 32.94 26.98
C LEU A 223 -3.84 31.72 27.68
N GLN A 224 -5.17 31.56 27.62
CA GLN A 224 -5.86 30.40 28.19
C GLN A 224 -5.43 29.09 27.51
N SER A 225 -5.16 29.12 26.21
CA SER A 225 -4.65 27.96 25.47
C SER A 225 -3.26 27.51 25.92
N LEU A 226 -2.46 28.38 26.55
CA LEU A 226 -1.16 28.02 27.11
C LEU A 226 -1.27 27.40 28.51
N VAL A 227 -2.27 27.80 29.29
CA VAL A 227 -2.46 27.34 30.68
C VAL A 227 -3.18 25.99 30.76
N THR A 228 -4.04 25.69 29.79
CA THR A 228 -4.89 24.48 29.82
C THR A 228 -4.06 23.22 29.50
N PHE A 229 -3.75 22.34 30.45
CA PHE A 229 -3.05 21.09 30.12
C PHE A 229 -4.01 20.06 29.49
N GLU A 230 -3.61 19.46 28.35
CA GLU A 230 -4.33 18.30 27.79
C GLU A 230 -3.96 17.05 28.59
N LEU A 231 -4.91 16.52 29.34
CA LEU A 231 -4.76 15.17 29.89
C LEU A 231 -4.82 14.17 28.74
N PRO A 232 -3.86 13.25 28.61
CA PRO A 232 -3.90 12.19 27.61
C PRO A 232 -4.98 11.17 28.02
N ALA A 233 -6.23 11.48 27.71
CA ALA A 233 -7.33 10.54 27.83
C ALA A 233 -7.39 9.65 26.59
N ALA A 234 -7.58 8.35 26.81
CA ALA A 234 -7.86 7.40 25.76
C ALA A 234 -9.35 7.49 25.41
N TYR A 235 -9.67 8.21 24.35
CA TYR A 235 -11.05 8.35 23.89
C TYR A 235 -11.43 7.20 22.97
N SER A 236 -12.53 6.51 23.26
CA SER A 236 -13.06 5.47 22.37
C SER A 236 -14.05 6.05 21.35
N ALA A 237 -14.28 5.33 20.25
CA ALA A 237 -15.30 5.69 19.27
C ALA A 237 -16.73 5.58 19.84
N ASP A 238 -16.95 4.69 20.81
CA ASP A 238 -18.25 4.44 21.46
C ASP A 238 -18.55 5.40 22.65
N ASP A 239 -17.60 6.28 22.95
CA ASP A 239 -17.71 7.17 24.11
C ASP A 239 -18.77 8.25 23.85
N ARG A 240 -19.84 8.26 24.65
CA ARG A 240 -21.02 9.11 24.45
C ARG A 240 -20.64 10.58 24.59
N LEU A 241 -20.82 11.35 23.52
CA LEU A 241 -20.65 12.79 23.54
C LEU A 241 -21.92 13.45 24.07
N ASP A 242 -21.82 14.13 25.20
CA ASP A 242 -22.90 14.98 25.71
C ASP A 242 -23.00 16.26 24.86
N LEU A 243 -23.84 16.23 23.82
CA LEU A 243 -24.06 17.35 22.91
C LEU A 243 -24.58 18.64 23.61
N ASN A 244 -25.09 18.51 24.83
CA ASN A 244 -25.60 19.62 25.64
C ASN A 244 -24.49 20.41 26.33
N ARG A 245 -23.30 19.80 26.54
CA ARG A 245 -22.15 20.45 27.16
C ARG A 245 -21.05 20.63 26.11
N TYR A 246 -21.00 21.81 25.51
CA TYR A 246 -19.99 22.13 24.51
C TYR A 246 -18.67 22.52 25.19
N GLU A 247 -17.71 21.60 25.23
CA GLU A 247 -16.34 21.82 25.71
C GLU A 247 -15.36 21.82 24.51
N PRO A 248 -14.94 23.00 24.00
CA PRO A 248 -14.09 23.09 22.80
C PRO A 248 -12.76 22.33 22.94
N TYR A 249 -12.13 22.41 24.11
CA TYR A 249 -10.82 21.80 24.35
C TYR A 249 -10.88 20.27 24.39
N GLU A 250 -11.97 19.70 24.89
CA GLU A 250 -12.20 18.25 24.90
C GLU A 250 -12.39 17.72 23.47
N LEU A 251 -13.21 18.41 22.67
CA LEU A 251 -13.42 18.06 21.25
C LEU A 251 -12.12 18.12 20.44
N LEU A 252 -11.30 19.15 20.67
CA LEU A 252 -9.99 19.29 20.03
C LEU A 252 -9.02 18.20 20.45
N ALA A 253 -8.99 17.83 21.73
CA ALA A 253 -8.15 16.75 22.25
C ALA A 253 -8.58 15.39 21.68
N ARG A 254 -9.89 15.13 21.62
CA ARG A 254 -10.46 13.89 21.05
C ARG A 254 -10.21 13.78 19.55
N CYS A 255 -10.36 14.88 18.81
CA CYS A 255 -10.02 14.91 17.39
C CYS A 255 -8.53 14.59 17.16
N ARG A 256 -7.64 15.18 17.98
CA ARG A 256 -6.20 14.87 17.93
C ARG A 256 -5.91 13.41 18.23
N HIS A 257 -6.58 12.82 19.21
CA HIS A 257 -6.44 11.40 19.53
C HIS A 257 -6.78 10.52 18.32
N PHE A 258 -7.93 10.76 17.67
CA PHE A 258 -8.34 9.97 16.50
C PHE A 258 -7.38 10.14 15.30
N VAL A 259 -6.87 11.35 15.06
CA VAL A 259 -5.87 11.58 14.01
C VAL A 259 -4.56 10.84 14.29
N GLN A 260 -4.12 10.78 15.56
CA GLN A 260 -2.93 10.03 15.97
C GLN A 260 -3.11 8.51 15.80
N GLN A 261 -4.33 8.01 16.03
CA GLN A 261 -4.71 6.61 15.79
C GLN A 261 -4.94 6.29 14.30
N LYS A 262 -4.77 7.26 13.40
CA LYS A 262 -5.05 7.16 11.95
C LYS A 262 -6.53 6.90 11.60
N ASP A 263 -7.43 7.13 12.54
CA ASP A 263 -8.87 7.05 12.31
C ASP A 263 -9.40 8.41 11.84
N LEU A 264 -9.22 8.69 10.55
CA LEU A 264 -9.66 9.94 9.94
C LEU A 264 -11.19 10.07 9.90
N LEU A 265 -11.94 8.97 9.87
CA LEU A 265 -13.40 8.99 9.82
C LEU A 265 -13.97 9.57 11.12
N ASN A 266 -13.56 9.02 12.26
CA ASN A 266 -14.00 9.51 13.56
C ASN A 266 -13.42 10.90 13.86
N ALA A 267 -12.20 11.21 13.40
CA ALA A 267 -11.64 12.55 13.48
C ALA A 267 -12.51 13.60 12.76
N VAL A 268 -12.98 13.32 11.54
CA VAL A 268 -13.87 14.20 10.77
C VAL A 268 -15.22 14.37 11.45
N ARG A 269 -15.78 13.30 12.02
CA ARG A 269 -17.05 13.38 12.79
C ARG A 269 -16.93 14.32 13.98
N VAL A 270 -15.89 14.17 14.79
CA VAL A 270 -15.64 15.06 15.94
C VAL A 270 -15.33 16.49 15.48
N ALA A 271 -14.55 16.64 14.40
CA ALA A 271 -14.22 17.96 13.85
C ALA A 271 -15.45 18.73 13.34
N ASN A 272 -16.46 18.04 12.79
CA ASN A 272 -17.73 18.67 12.39
C ASN A 272 -18.55 19.21 13.57
N LEU A 273 -18.30 18.75 14.80
CA LEU A 273 -18.99 19.23 16.00
C LEU A 273 -18.38 20.52 16.57
N ILE A 274 -17.17 20.87 16.13
CA ILE A 274 -16.48 22.11 16.53
C ILE A 274 -17.24 23.31 15.94
N ARG A 275 -17.41 24.37 16.75
CA ARG A 275 -18.11 25.62 16.41
C ARG A 275 -17.21 26.83 16.67
N GLY A 276 -17.59 27.99 16.13
CA GLY A 276 -16.84 29.23 16.30
C GLY A 276 -15.72 29.41 15.27
N GLU A 277 -14.77 30.27 15.63
CA GLU A 277 -13.63 30.60 14.76
C GLU A 277 -12.72 29.39 14.54
N SER A 278 -12.61 28.50 15.53
CA SER A 278 -11.87 27.24 15.40
C SER A 278 -12.42 26.35 14.28
N ALA A 279 -13.75 26.31 14.10
CA ALA A 279 -14.39 25.56 13.01
C ALA A 279 -14.01 26.11 11.63
N ARG A 280 -13.87 27.43 11.49
CA ARG A 280 -13.41 28.06 10.24
C ARG A 280 -11.99 27.63 9.88
N ILE A 281 -11.08 27.61 10.85
CA ILE A 281 -9.70 27.13 10.65
C ILE A 281 -9.68 25.65 10.27
N PHE A 282 -10.58 24.85 10.87
CA PHE A 282 -10.73 23.43 10.54
C PHE A 282 -11.37 23.18 9.18
N SER A 283 -12.19 24.09 8.66
CA SER A 283 -13.01 23.88 7.46
C SER A 283 -12.18 23.44 6.24
N ASP A 284 -11.03 24.07 6.01
CA ASP A 284 -10.13 23.71 4.91
C ASP A 284 -9.56 22.30 5.08
N TRP A 285 -9.07 21.97 6.27
CA TRP A 285 -8.55 20.64 6.57
C TRP A 285 -9.64 19.57 6.49
N LEU A 286 -10.85 19.91 6.92
CA LEU A 286 -12.01 19.03 6.94
C LEU A 286 -12.50 18.73 5.52
N ASN A 287 -12.49 19.72 4.62
CA ASN A 287 -12.79 19.52 3.21
C ASN A 287 -11.76 18.60 2.53
N ASP A 288 -10.47 18.80 2.82
CA ASP A 288 -9.41 17.93 2.32
C ASP A 288 -9.51 16.50 2.89
N ALA A 289 -9.90 16.36 4.17
CA ALA A 289 -10.14 15.07 4.81
C ALA A 289 -11.33 14.32 4.19
N LYS A 290 -12.44 15.02 3.93
CA LYS A 290 -13.61 14.47 3.23
C LYS A 290 -13.24 13.98 1.83
N ALA A 291 -12.54 14.81 1.05
CA ALA A 291 -12.08 14.43 -0.28
C ALA A 291 -11.16 13.19 -0.25
N HIS A 292 -10.27 13.09 0.75
CA HIS A 292 -9.45 11.90 0.95
C HIS A 292 -10.30 10.65 1.21
N LEU A 293 -11.27 10.74 2.13
CA LEU A 293 -12.14 9.62 2.51
C LEU A 293 -13.04 9.17 1.36
N GLU A 294 -13.58 10.10 0.56
CA GLU A 294 -14.36 9.80 -0.63
C GLU A 294 -13.52 8.99 -1.64
N VAL A 295 -12.31 9.45 -1.94
CA VAL A 295 -11.41 8.75 -2.86
C VAL A 295 -11.00 7.39 -2.30
N ARG A 296 -10.69 7.31 -1.01
CA ARG A 296 -10.34 6.05 -0.35
C ARG A 296 -11.47 5.03 -0.46
N LEU A 297 -12.71 5.43 -0.19
CA LEU A 297 -13.87 4.57 -0.32
C LEU A 297 -14.03 4.04 -1.75
N LEU A 298 -13.87 4.91 -2.76
CA LEU A 298 -13.96 4.50 -4.16
C LEU A 298 -12.86 3.49 -4.53
N VAL A 299 -11.62 3.70 -4.05
CA VAL A 299 -10.51 2.76 -4.27
C VAL A 299 -10.75 1.43 -3.55
N GLU A 300 -11.24 1.45 -2.30
CA GLU A 300 -11.59 0.24 -1.54
C GLU A 300 -12.70 -0.56 -2.25
N LEU A 301 -13.68 0.12 -2.84
CA LEU A 301 -14.74 -0.49 -3.62
C LEU A 301 -14.24 -1.11 -4.94
N LEU A 302 -13.34 -0.42 -5.65
CA LEU A 302 -12.65 -0.99 -6.83
C LEU A 302 -11.79 -2.21 -6.45
N PHE A 303 -11.14 -2.17 -5.29
CA PHE A 303 -10.33 -3.25 -4.76
C PHE A 303 -11.17 -4.47 -4.36
N ALA A 304 -12.29 -4.27 -3.66
CA ALA A 304 -13.23 -5.33 -3.34
C ALA A 304 -13.77 -6.01 -4.62
N HIS A 305 -14.05 -5.21 -5.63
CA HIS A 305 -14.45 -5.71 -6.96
C HIS A 305 -13.33 -6.50 -7.65
N ALA A 306 -12.06 -6.06 -7.54
CA ALA A 306 -10.89 -6.79 -8.02
C ALA A 306 -10.78 -8.19 -7.40
N GLN A 307 -11.03 -8.28 -6.09
CA GLN A 307 -10.99 -9.54 -5.37
C GLN A 307 -12.14 -10.46 -5.77
N ALA A 308 -13.37 -9.94 -5.83
CA ALA A 308 -14.55 -10.71 -6.23
C ALA A 308 -14.40 -11.28 -7.64
N THR A 309 -13.91 -10.46 -8.58
CA THR A 309 -13.62 -10.90 -9.96
C THR A 309 -12.50 -11.94 -10.00
N GLY A 310 -11.44 -11.78 -9.21
CA GLY A 310 -10.35 -12.75 -9.11
C GLY A 310 -10.80 -14.12 -8.60
N ILE A 311 -11.67 -14.16 -7.57
CA ILE A 311 -12.23 -15.41 -7.04
C ILE A 311 -13.08 -16.13 -8.10
N ARG A 312 -13.89 -15.37 -8.87
CA ARG A 312 -14.75 -15.91 -9.94
C ARG A 312 -13.94 -16.53 -11.09
N THR A 313 -12.74 -16.03 -11.37
CA THR A 313 -11.91 -16.55 -12.47
C THR A 313 -11.05 -17.73 -12.04
N THR A 314 -10.83 -17.92 -10.73
CA THR A 314 -10.10 -19.06 -10.17
C THR A 314 -10.97 -20.30 -9.91
N TYR A 315 -12.23 -20.13 -9.52
CA TYR A 315 -13.18 -21.21 -9.23
C TYR A 315 -14.21 -21.33 -10.36
#